data_AF-A0A2W4IBN6-F1
#
_entry.id   AF-A0A2W4IBN6-F1
#
_cell.length_a   1.000
_cell.length_b   1.000
_cell.length_c   1.000
_cell.angle_alpha   90.00
_cell.angle_beta   90.00
_cell.angle_gamma   90.00
#
_symmetry.space_group_name_H-M   'P 1'
#
loop_
_entity.id
_entity.type
_entity.pdbx_description
1 polymer ?
#
loop_
_entity_poly.entity_id
_entity_poly.type
_entity_poly.pdbx_seq_one_letter_code
_entity_poly.pdbx_strand_id
1 'polypeptide(L)' 'MTSEFAPGGSKPRMTQAQIRKYLKEMEEKREKARKKLEEYENSGELEKELKEIEKLEKELENL' A
#
# COMPACT_ATOMS: atom_id res chain seq x y z
N MET A 1 0.45 -22.65 45.80
CA MET A 1 1.64 -22.89 44.95
C MET A 1 1.32 -22.35 43.57
N THR A 2 1.90 -21.21 43.21
CA THR A 2 1.80 -20.59 41.89
C THR A 2 2.83 -21.24 40.99
N SER A 3 2.39 -22.04 40.01
CA SER A 3 3.29 -22.64 39.02
C SER A 3 3.71 -21.59 38.00
N GLU A 4 4.79 -20.89 38.32
CA GLU A 4 5.57 -20.06 37.40
C GLU A 4 6.38 -20.95 36.46
N PHE A 5 5.82 -21.33 35.31
CA PHE A 5 6.65 -21.85 34.21
C PHE A 5 6.06 -21.54 32.84
N ALA A 6 5.77 -20.26 32.60
CA ALA A 6 5.92 -19.71 31.26
C ALA A 6 7.19 -18.86 31.28
N PRO A 7 8.23 -19.13 30.48
CA PRO A 7 9.42 -18.31 30.48
C PRO A 7 9.03 -16.88 30.07
N GLY A 8 9.10 -15.96 31.03
CA GLY A 8 8.85 -14.55 30.80
C GLY A 8 9.87 -14.02 29.80
N GLY A 9 9.38 -13.55 28.65
CA GLY A 9 10.17 -12.73 27.72
C GLY A 9 10.38 -13.25 26.30
N SER A 10 9.89 -14.43 25.92
CA SER A 10 9.94 -14.80 24.49
C SER A 10 8.84 -14.08 23.74
N LYS A 11 9.18 -13.05 22.94
CA LYS A 11 8.25 -12.49 21.94
C LYS A 11 7.68 -13.68 21.14
N PRO A 12 6.35 -13.78 20.96
CA PRO A 12 5.78 -14.87 20.17
C PRO A 12 6.40 -14.83 18.77
N ARG A 13 7.17 -15.88 18.44
CA ARG A 13 7.72 -16.05 17.10
C ARG A 13 6.65 -16.70 16.25
N MET A 14 6.39 -16.14 15.07
CA MET A 14 5.50 -16.77 14.11
C MET A 14 6.04 -18.16 13.74
N THR A 15 5.13 -19.12 13.61
CA THR A 15 5.49 -20.44 13.07
C THR A 15 5.83 -20.31 11.58
N GLN A 16 6.58 -21.27 11.05
CA GLN A 16 6.94 -21.27 9.62
C GLN A 16 5.69 -21.24 8.71
N ALA A 17 4.60 -21.90 9.12
CA ALA A 17 3.32 -21.87 8.40
C ALA A 17 2.69 -20.46 8.40
N GLN A 18 2.73 -19.78 9.55
CA GLN A 18 2.25 -18.39 9.67
C GLN A 18 3.08 -17.44 8.82
N ILE A 19 4.41 -17.63 8.77
CA ILE A 19 5.32 -16.82 7.93
C ILE A 19 4.97 -17.01 6.45
N ARG A 20 4.80 -18.26 5.99
CA ARG A 20 4.43 -18.53 4.58
C ARG A 20 3.09 -17.92 4.21
N LYS A 21 2.09 -18.02 5.10
CA LYS A 21 0.77 -17.40 4.89
C LYS A 21 0.91 -15.87 4.76
N TYR A 22 1.65 -15.26 5.67
CA TYR A 22 1.91 -13.82 5.65
C TYR A 22 2.62 -13.37 4.36
N LEU A 23 3.63 -14.10 3.91
CA LEU A 23 4.34 -13.79 2.66
C LEU A 23 3.39 -13.85 1.45
N LYS A 24 2.54 -14.88 1.37
CA LYS A 24 1.54 -15.00 0.30
C LYS A 24 0.55 -13.84 0.31
N GLU A 25 0.04 -13.46 1.49
CA GLU A 25 -0.85 -12.30 1.63
C GLU A 25 -0.18 -10.99 1.21
N MET A 26 1.13 -10.84 1.48
CA MET A 26 1.89 -9.66 1.08
C MET A 26 2.14 -9.63 -0.44
N GLU A 27 2.40 -10.76 -1.07
CA GLU A 27 2.48 -10.87 -2.53
C GLU A 27 1.15 -10.50 -3.21
N GLU A 28 0.03 -11.02 -2.71
CA GLU A 28 -1.30 -10.68 -3.23
C GLU A 28 -1.62 -9.18 -3.08
N LYS A 29 -1.26 -8.58 -1.94
CA LYS A 29 -1.40 -7.12 -1.73
C LYS A 29 -0.52 -6.32 -2.68
N ARG A 30 0.71 -6.76 -2.91
CA ARG A 30 1.64 -6.13 -3.85
C ARG A 30 1.10 -6.17 -5.27
N GLU A 31 0.55 -7.31 -5.71
CA GLU A 31 -0.03 -7.44 -7.05
C GLU A 31 -1.25 -6.53 -7.22
N LYS A 32 -2.13 -6.47 -6.22
CA LYS A 32 -3.29 -5.55 -6.24
C LYS A 32 -2.86 -4.09 -6.29
N ALA A 33 -1.85 -3.70 -5.51
CA ALA A 33 -1.32 -2.34 -5.53
C ALA A 33 -0.72 -1.99 -6.90
N ARG A 34 0.00 -2.93 -7.52
CA ARG A 34 0.56 -2.76 -8.86
C ARG A 34 -0.54 -2.58 -9.91
N LYS A 35 -1.60 -3.40 -9.90
CA LYS A 35 -2.73 -3.25 -10.83
C LYS A 35 -3.42 -1.91 -10.68
N LYS A 36 -3.63 -1.44 -9.45
CA LYS A 36 -4.17 -0.10 -9.21
C LYS A 36 -3.29 0.99 -9.79
N LEU A 37 -1.97 0.90 -9.60
CA LEU A 37 -1.04 1.87 -10.20
C LEU A 37 -1.11 1.86 -11.72
N GLU A 38 -1.12 0.68 -12.35
CA GLU A 38 -1.29 0.54 -13.80
C GLU A 38 -2.64 1.09 -14.28
N GLU A 39 -3.74 0.87 -13.53
CA GLU A 39 -5.05 1.47 -13.83
C GLU A 39 -5.02 2.99 -13.74
N TYR A 40 -4.38 3.56 -12.72
CA TYR A 40 -4.21 5.01 -12.58
C TYR A 40 -3.36 5.60 -13.70
N GLU A 41 -2.24 4.98 -14.05
CA GLU A 41 -1.39 5.41 -15.17
C GLU A 41 -2.16 5.35 -16.50
N ASN A 42 -2.92 4.27 -16.74
CA ASN A 42 -3.70 4.09 -17.96
C ASN A 42 -4.98 4.94 -18.02
N SER A 43 -5.50 5.39 -16.87
CA SER A 43 -6.73 6.20 -16.81
C SER A 43 -6.61 7.54 -17.53
N GLY A 44 -5.37 8.03 -17.70
CA GLY A 44 -5.10 9.36 -18.23
C GLY A 44 -5.69 10.48 -17.34
N GLU A 45 -6.14 10.17 -16.13
CA GLU A 45 -6.65 11.16 -15.17
C GLU A 45 -5.58 12.20 -14.86
N LEU A 46 -4.33 11.76 -14.74
CA LEU A 46 -3.20 12.65 -14.48
C LEU A 46 -2.98 13.66 -15.63
N GLU A 47 -3.12 13.24 -16.88
CA GLU A 47 -3.05 14.17 -18.02
C GLU A 47 -4.23 15.14 -18.08
N LYS A 48 -5.42 14.70 -17.66
CA LYS A 48 -6.61 15.58 -17.60
C LYS A 48 -6.43 16.64 -16.52
N GLU A 49 -5.99 16.25 -15.33
CA GLU A 49 -5.74 17.20 -14.24
C GLU A 49 -4.63 18.20 -14.62
N LEU A 50 -3.54 17.75 -15.25
CA LEU A 50 -2.49 18.65 -15.73
C LEU A 50 -3.00 19.67 -16.76
N LYS A 51 -3.86 19.25 -17.71
CA LYS A 51 -4.47 20.17 -18.68
C LYS A 51 -5.44 21.16 -18.03
N GLU A 52 -6.12 20.76 -16.96
CA GLU A 52 -7.01 21.65 -16.21
C GLU A 52 -6.20 22.70 -15.42
N ILE A 53 -5.10 22.29 -14.79
CA ILE A 53 -4.14 23.21 -14.16
C ILE A 53 -3.60 24.22 -15.18
N GLU A 54 -3.15 23.76 -16.35
CA GLU A 54 -2.61 24.65 -17.39
C GLU A 54 -3.65 25.68 -17.87
N LYS A 55 -4.94 25.32 -17.92
CA LYS A 55 -6.02 26.27 -18.25
C LYS A 55 -6.22 27.29 -17.14
N LEU A 56 -6.25 26.86 -15.88
CA LEU A 56 -6.41 27.74 -14.73
C LEU A 56 -5.24 28.71 -14.60
N GLU A 57 -4.01 28.26 -14.85
CA GLU A 57 -2.82 29.11 -14.88
C GLU A 57 -2.93 30.20 -15.97
N LYS A 58 -3.37 29.84 -17.18
CA LYS A 58 -3.61 30.82 -18.25
C LYS A 58 -4.73 31.81 -17.92
N GLU A 59 -5.78 31.37 -17.24
CA GLU A 59 -6.84 32.27 -16.78
C GLU A 59 -6.34 33.25 -15.72
N LEU A 60 -5.46 32.80 -14.82
CA LEU A 60 -4.82 33.65 -13.81
C LEU A 60 -3.82 34.65 -14.41
N GLU A 61 -3.06 34.26 -15.44
CA GLU A 61 -2.14 35.18 -16.14
C GLU A 61 -2.86 36.29 -16.92
N ASN A 62 -4.12 36.06 -17.32
CA ASN A 62 -4.94 37.03 -18.06
C ASN A 62 -5.77 37.96 -17.16
N LEU A 63 -5.63 37.85 -15.82
CA LEU A 63 -6.22 38.73 -14.81
C LEU A 63 -5.24 39.85 -14.42
#